data_AF-A0A6J2KG62-F1
#
_entry.id   AF-A0A6J2KG62-F1
#
_cell.length_a   1.000
_cell.length_b   1.000
_cell.length_c   1.000
_cell.angle_alpha   90.00
_cell.angle_beta   90.00
_cell.angle_gamma   90.00
#
_symmetry.space_group_name_H-M   'P 1'
#
loop_
_entity.id
_entity.type
_entity.pdbx_description
1 polymer ?
#
loop_
_entity_poly.entity_id
_entity_poly.type
_entity_poly.pdbx_seq_one_letter_code
_entity_poly.pdbx_strand_id
1 'polypeptide(L)'
;MRLQEQRAWRCLRCFSTGHGLARCTSLIDRSGLCFRCGQPGHKAASCTAAPHCALCAAAGRTANHRAGGKGRFPSGDNTERNRRRKSKRRQKRRLARGALANTVIPAAAPVPESGGSSEGKGAMDVVQ
;
A
#
# COMPACT_ATOMS: atom_id res chain seq x y z
N MET A 1 37.22 20.09 -11.91
CA MET A 1 35.81 20.56 -11.96
C MET A 1 34.98 19.69 -11.04
N ARG A 2 34.55 20.17 -9.86
CA ARG A 2 33.60 19.42 -9.02
C ARG A 2 32.21 19.62 -9.58
N LEU A 3 31.65 18.57 -10.19
CA LEU A 3 30.28 18.60 -10.71
C LEU A 3 29.32 18.68 -9.50
N GLN A 4 28.62 19.80 -9.34
CA GLN A 4 27.59 19.91 -8.31
C GLN A 4 26.47 18.94 -8.62
N GLU A 5 26.19 18.07 -7.66
CA GLU A 5 25.12 17.09 -7.79
C GLU A 5 23.79 17.80 -8.06
N GLN A 6 23.10 17.38 -9.13
CA GLN A 6 21.87 18.00 -9.60
C GLN A 6 20.86 18.08 -8.45
N ARG A 7 20.61 19.31 -7.99
CA ARG A 7 19.74 19.56 -6.85
C ARG A 7 18.30 19.40 -7.30
N ALA A 8 17.60 18.41 -6.74
CA ALA A 8 16.19 18.18 -7.03
C ALA A 8 15.37 19.46 -6.84
N TRP A 9 14.61 19.81 -7.87
CA TRP A 9 13.70 20.95 -7.87
C TRP A 9 12.56 20.73 -6.88
N ARG A 10 12.20 21.78 -6.13
CA ARG A 10 11.16 21.74 -5.10
C ARG A 10 10.39 23.04 -5.05
N CYS A 11 9.16 22.97 -4.57
CA CYS A 11 8.30 24.12 -4.38
C CYS A 11 8.91 25.11 -3.38
N LEU A 12 8.91 26.39 -3.73
CA LEU A 12 9.42 27.46 -2.87
C LEU A 12 8.51 27.73 -1.66
N ARG A 13 7.20 27.40 -1.75
CA ARG A 13 6.23 27.61 -0.67
C ARG A 13 6.21 26.47 0.33
N CYS A 14 6.10 25.23 -0.14
CA CYS A 14 5.88 24.08 0.75
C CYS A 14 7.12 23.20 0.96
N PHE A 15 8.16 23.36 0.15
CA PHE A 15 9.39 22.56 0.12
C PHE A 15 9.23 21.10 -0.34
N SER A 16 8.04 20.70 -0.81
CA SER A 16 7.81 19.41 -1.46
C SER A 16 8.36 19.40 -2.89
N THR A 17 8.76 18.22 -3.35
CA THR A 17 9.09 17.96 -4.75
C THR A 17 7.82 17.66 -5.57
N GLY A 18 7.90 17.76 -6.90
CA GLY A 18 6.83 17.38 -7.83
C GLY A 18 5.89 18.52 -8.26
N HIS A 19 5.97 19.70 -7.64
CA HIS A 19 5.25 20.89 -8.08
C HIS A 19 6.01 22.17 -7.75
N GLY A 20 5.65 23.26 -8.44
CA GLY A 20 6.25 24.58 -8.28
C GLY A 20 5.37 25.53 -7.48
N LEU A 21 5.85 26.76 -7.30
CA LEU A 21 5.13 27.80 -6.56
C LEU A 21 3.74 28.07 -7.14
N ALA A 22 3.63 28.19 -8.48
CA ALA A 22 2.39 28.50 -9.18
C ALA A 22 1.29 27.44 -9.04
N ARG A 23 1.66 26.18 -8.79
CA ARG A 23 0.71 25.04 -8.65
C ARG A 23 0.65 24.53 -7.21
N CYS A 24 1.12 25.32 -6.25
CA CYS A 24 1.18 24.90 -4.86
C CYS A 24 -0.18 25.09 -4.17
N THR A 25 -0.79 23.98 -3.77
CA THR A 25 -2.07 23.95 -3.04
C THR A 25 -1.89 23.82 -1.52
N SER A 26 -0.65 23.88 -1.02
CA SER A 26 -0.41 23.73 0.42
C SER A 26 -0.89 24.96 1.19
N LEU A 27 -1.60 24.74 2.28
CA LEU A 27 -2.00 25.81 3.21
C LEU A 27 -0.80 26.42 3.96
N ILE A 28 0.24 25.61 4.21
CA ILE A 28 1.41 26.02 4.98
C ILE A 28 2.41 26.74 4.08
N ASP A 29 2.68 28.01 4.37
CA ASP A 29 3.74 28.76 3.71
C ASP A 29 5.05 28.69 4.51
N ARG A 30 6.12 28.26 3.83
CA ARG A 30 7.50 28.16 4.33
C ARG A 30 8.47 28.96 3.46
N SER A 31 7.96 29.82 2.59
CA SER A 31 8.74 30.62 1.63
C SER A 31 9.81 31.49 2.29
N GLY A 32 9.53 31.98 3.51
CA GLY A 32 10.48 32.77 4.30
C GLY A 32 11.60 31.96 4.97
N LEU A 33 11.58 30.62 4.87
CA LEU A 33 12.56 29.76 5.54
C LEU A 33 13.72 29.41 4.60
N CYS A 34 14.90 29.22 5.19
CA CYS A 34 16.07 28.76 4.46
C CYS A 34 15.87 27.33 3.94
N PHE A 35 16.09 27.11 2.63
CA PHE A 35 16.01 25.78 2.00
C PHE A 35 17.05 24.75 2.49
N ARG A 36 17.98 25.13 3.36
CA ARG A 36 18.98 24.23 3.95
C ARG A 36 18.61 23.84 5.37
N CYS A 37 18.33 24.79 6.25
CA CYS A 37 18.10 24.57 7.68
C CYS A 37 16.66 24.85 8.15
N GLY A 38 15.80 25.41 7.28
CA GLY A 38 14.42 25.74 7.65
C GLY A 38 14.29 26.90 8.65
N GLN A 39 15.34 27.69 8.88
CA GLN A 39 15.28 28.89 9.73
C GLN A 39 15.05 30.15 8.88
N PRO A 40 14.32 31.15 9.38
CA PRO A 40 14.14 32.43 8.69
C PRO A 40 15.43 33.29 8.73
N GLY A 41 15.41 34.42 8.01
CA GLY A 41 16.44 35.46 8.11
C GLY A 41 17.67 35.29 7.23
N HIS A 42 17.81 34.18 6.50
CA HIS A 42 18.92 34.00 5.55
C HIS A 42 18.58 33.06 4.39
N LYS A 43 19.31 33.19 3.29
CA LYS A 43 19.20 32.31 2.12
C LYS A 43 20.12 31.10 2.25
N ALA A 44 19.79 30.02 1.53
CA ALA A 44 20.57 28.78 1.57
C ALA A 44 22.03 28.92 1.09
N ALA A 45 22.33 29.95 0.31
CA ALA A 45 23.69 30.27 -0.13
C ALA A 45 24.57 30.74 1.04
N SER A 46 24.02 31.54 1.95
CA SER A 46 24.70 32.08 3.14
C SER A 46 24.50 31.21 4.39
N CYS A 47 23.88 30.04 4.25
CA CYS A 47 23.53 29.18 5.38
C CYS A 47 24.72 28.32 5.82
N THR A 48 25.22 28.59 7.03
CA THR A 48 26.26 27.80 7.72
C THR A 48 25.67 26.73 8.64
N ALA A 49 24.38 26.83 8.99
CA ALA A 49 23.70 25.87 9.85
C ALA A 49 23.60 24.46 9.25
N ALA A 50 23.42 23.47 10.14
CA ALA A 50 23.19 22.08 9.78
C ALA A 50 21.93 21.90 8.91
N PRO A 51 21.90 20.92 7.99
CA PRO A 51 20.74 20.66 7.16
C PRO A 51 19.57 20.16 8.02
N HIS A 52 18.42 20.79 7.83
CA HIS A 52 17.20 20.46 8.58
C HIS A 52 15.96 20.49 7.68
N CYS A 53 15.16 19.43 7.74
CA CYS A 53 14.01 19.18 6.88
C CYS A 53 12.72 19.62 7.58
N ALA A 54 12.21 20.79 7.21
CA ALA A 54 10.95 21.32 7.75
C ALA A 54 9.75 20.37 7.55
N LEU A 55 9.75 19.55 6.48
CA LEU A 55 8.71 18.55 6.23
C LEU A 55 8.75 17.39 7.22
N CYS A 56 9.94 16.91 7.59
CA CYS A 56 10.07 15.83 8.56
C CYS A 56 9.91 16.34 9.99
N ALA A 57 10.40 17.53 10.29
CA ALA A 57 10.17 18.18 11.59
C ALA A 57 8.67 18.37 11.86
N ALA A 58 7.91 18.89 10.88
CA ALA A 58 6.46 19.03 10.99
C ALA A 58 5.71 17.68 11.10
N ALA A 59 6.34 16.57 10.70
CA ALA A 59 5.80 15.23 10.80
C ALA A 59 6.30 14.45 12.02
N GLY A 60 7.05 15.07 12.94
CA GLY A 60 7.61 14.42 14.12
C GLY A 60 8.68 13.36 13.81
N ARG A 61 9.34 13.46 12.65
CA ARG A 61 10.39 12.51 12.21
C ARG A 61 11.78 13.13 12.31
N THR A 62 12.80 12.29 12.23
CA THR A 62 14.19 12.74 12.16
C THR A 62 14.38 13.71 11.00
N ALA A 63 14.75 14.95 11.34
CA ALA A 63 14.80 16.06 10.40
C ALA A 63 16.23 16.45 10.00
N ASN A 64 17.26 15.70 10.41
CA ASN A 64 18.69 15.96 10.14
C ASN A 64 19.07 15.64 8.68
N HIS A 65 18.34 16.20 7.72
CA HIS A 65 18.58 16.06 6.29
C HIS A 65 17.96 17.23 5.53
N ARG A 66 18.25 17.34 4.24
CA ARG A 66 17.68 18.37 3.36
C ARG A 66 16.37 17.89 2.74
N ALA A 67 15.36 18.75 2.68
CA ALA A 67 14.09 18.44 2.01
C ALA A 67 14.31 18.09 0.52
N GLY A 68 13.85 16.90 0.12
CA GLY A 68 13.98 16.36 -1.23
C GLY A 68 15.35 15.73 -1.56
N GLY A 69 16.28 15.65 -0.60
CA GLY A 69 17.54 14.89 -0.77
C GLY A 69 17.35 13.39 -0.55
N LYS A 70 18.36 12.58 -0.93
CA LYS A 70 18.54 11.21 -0.40
C LYS A 70 18.91 11.30 1.09
N GLY A 71 18.01 11.81 1.91
CA GLY A 71 18.06 11.59 3.34
C GLY A 71 17.78 10.13 3.57
N ARG A 72 18.72 9.39 4.18
CA ARG A 72 18.50 8.02 4.63
C ARG A 72 17.20 8.02 5.42
N PHE A 73 16.16 7.44 4.85
CA PHE A 73 14.97 7.11 5.60
C PHE A 73 15.41 5.94 6.51
N PRO A 74 15.57 6.08 7.84
CA PRO A 74 15.04 5.00 8.64
C PRO A 74 13.57 5.00 8.26
N SER A 75 13.13 3.94 7.56
CA SER A 75 11.75 3.77 7.16
C SER A 75 10.87 4.24 8.31
N GLY A 76 10.25 5.44 8.19
CA GLY A 76 9.52 6.02 9.31
C GLY A 76 8.55 4.97 9.82
N ASP A 77 8.51 4.77 11.15
CA ASP A 77 7.96 3.58 11.80
C ASP A 77 6.85 2.93 10.97
N ASN A 78 7.24 1.92 10.19
CA ASN A 78 6.35 1.27 9.25
C ASN A 78 5.46 0.26 9.99
N THR A 79 5.53 0.17 11.32
CA THR A 79 4.87 -0.88 12.09
C THR A 79 3.38 -0.86 11.84
N GLU A 80 2.73 0.30 11.92
CA GLU A 80 1.29 0.40 11.69
C GLU A 80 0.91 0.13 10.22
N ARG A 81 1.68 0.69 9.28
CA ARG A 81 1.49 0.44 7.84
C ARG A 81 1.68 -1.05 7.50
N ASN A 82 2.65 -1.71 8.13
CA ASN A 82 2.98 -3.11 7.93
C ASN A 82 1.94 -4.02 8.60
N ARG A 83 1.46 -3.67 9.81
CA ARG A 83 0.30 -4.34 10.45
C ARG A 83 -0.91 -4.28 9.54
N ARG A 84 -1.26 -3.10 9.02
CA ARG A 84 -2.41 -2.91 8.11
C ARG A 84 -2.26 -3.66 6.78
N ARG A 85 -1.05 -3.75 6.24
CA ARG A 85 -0.73 -4.60 5.06
C ARG A 85 -0.87 -6.09 5.37
N LYS A 86 -0.37 -6.53 6.53
CA LYS A 86 -0.41 -7.93 6.99
C LYS A 86 -1.85 -8.38 7.26
N SER A 87 -2.67 -7.55 7.90
CA SER A 87 -4.09 -7.82 8.13
C SER A 87 -4.88 -7.87 6.82
N LYS A 88 -4.70 -6.92 5.89
CA LYS A 88 -5.29 -6.99 4.53
C LYS A 88 -4.91 -8.28 3.80
N ARG A 89 -3.64 -8.69 3.86
CA ARG A 89 -3.18 -9.93 3.23
C ARG A 89 -3.81 -11.17 3.88
N ARG A 90 -3.97 -11.19 5.21
CA ARG A 90 -4.64 -12.29 5.93
C ARG A 90 -6.14 -12.36 5.60
N GLN A 91 -6.82 -11.23 5.52
CA GLN A 91 -8.22 -11.13 5.11
C GLN A 91 -8.41 -11.63 3.67
N LYS A 92 -7.57 -11.18 2.73
CA LYS A 92 -7.61 -11.63 1.33
C LYS A 92 -7.42 -13.14 1.19
N ARG A 93 -6.52 -13.74 1.99
CA ARG A 93 -6.33 -15.20 2.03
C ARG A 93 -7.54 -15.95 2.60
N ARG A 94 -8.22 -15.39 3.61
CA ARG A 94 -9.45 -15.99 4.17
C ARG A 94 -10.58 -15.97 3.17
N LEU A 95 -10.80 -14.84 2.49
CA LEU A 95 -11.80 -14.71 1.43
C LEU A 95 -11.52 -15.67 0.26
N ALA A 96 -10.26 -15.78 -0.18
CA ALA A 96 -9.88 -16.73 -1.22
C ALA A 96 -10.10 -18.21 -0.82
N ARG A 97 -9.91 -18.56 0.47
CA ARG A 97 -10.20 -19.91 0.98
C ARG A 97 -11.70 -20.17 1.14
N GLY A 98 -12.48 -19.17 1.57
CA GLY A 98 -13.95 -19.29 1.67
C GLY A 98 -14.62 -19.39 0.30
N ALA A 99 -14.07 -18.75 -0.73
CA ALA A 99 -14.54 -18.88 -2.11
C ALA A 99 -14.41 -20.31 -2.66
N LEU A 100 -13.41 -21.08 -2.18
CA LEU A 100 -13.20 -22.49 -2.54
C LEU A 100 -14.06 -23.45 -1.70
N ALA A 101 -14.61 -22.99 -0.56
CA ALA A 101 -15.48 -23.79 0.29
C ALA A 101 -16.96 -23.69 -0.11
N ASN A 102 -17.37 -22.59 -0.76
CA ASN A 102 -18.74 -22.39 -1.24
C ASN A 102 -19.02 -22.98 -2.63
N THR A 103 -18.04 -23.61 -3.29
CA THR A 103 -18.30 -24.51 -4.42
C THR A 103 -18.73 -25.88 -3.89
N VAL A 104 -19.93 -25.94 -3.29
CA VAL A 104 -20.65 -27.20 -3.15
C VAL A 104 -21.14 -27.56 -4.55
N ILE A 105 -20.60 -28.65 -5.09
CA ILE A 105 -21.22 -29.35 -6.22
C ILE A 105 -22.60 -29.80 -5.71
N PRO A 106 -23.73 -29.44 -6.35
CA PRO A 106 -25.02 -29.91 -5.90
C PRO A 106 -25.05 -31.45 -6.00
N ALA A 107 -25.22 -32.11 -4.84
CA ALA A 107 -25.44 -33.54 -4.78
C ALA A 107 -26.82 -33.86 -5.38
N ALA A 108 -26.83 -34.77 -6.35
CA ALA A 108 -28.04 -35.28 -6.97
C ALA A 108 -29.05 -35.79 -5.93
N ALA A 109 -30.32 -35.47 -6.15
CA ALA A 109 -31.45 -35.82 -5.29
C ALA A 109 -31.64 -37.35 -5.19
N PRO A 110 -32.06 -37.89 -4.02
CA PRO A 110 -32.38 -39.31 -3.87
C PRO A 110 -33.73 -39.65 -4.53
N VAL A 111 -33.73 -40.70 -5.35
CA VAL A 111 -34.94 -41.33 -5.90
C VAL A 111 -35.60 -42.23 -4.83
N PRO A 112 -36.93 -42.19 -4.64
CA PRO A 112 -37.62 -43.10 -3.72
C PRO A 112 -37.90 -44.46 -4.36
N GLU A 113 -37.62 -45.52 -3.61
CA GLU A 113 -38.07 -46.89 -3.88
C GLU A 113 -39.54 -47.06 -3.52
N SER A 114 -40.32 -47.68 -4.41
CA SER A 114 -41.66 -48.21 -4.11
C SER A 114 -41.80 -49.59 -4.75
N GLY A 115 -41.91 -50.62 -3.91
CA GLY A 115 -42.07 -52.02 -4.31
C GLY A 115 -43.51 -52.42 -4.64
N GLY A 116 -43.65 -53.61 -5.22
CA GLY A 116 -44.92 -54.31 -5.42
C GLY A 116 -44.75 -55.66 -6.12
N SER A 117 -45.09 -56.74 -5.41
CA SER A 117 -45.21 -58.16 -5.79
C SER A 117 -46.03 -58.37 -7.09
N SER A 118 -45.96 -59.47 -7.85
CA SER A 118 -46.07 -60.89 -7.48
C SER A 118 -45.88 -61.83 -8.70
N GLU A 119 -45.38 -63.03 -8.44
CA GLU A 119 -45.70 -64.33 -9.07
C GLU A 119 -45.71 -64.53 -10.62
N GLY A 120 -44.77 -65.36 -11.09
CA GLY A 120 -45.19 -66.65 -11.63
C GLY A 120 -44.61 -67.11 -12.97
N LYS A 121 -43.95 -68.29 -12.90
CA LYS A 121 -44.03 -69.48 -13.78
C LYS A 121 -43.58 -69.43 -15.26
N GLY A 122 -42.72 -70.40 -15.61
CA GLY A 122 -42.53 -70.98 -16.95
C GLY A 122 -41.15 -70.72 -17.54
N ALA A 123 -40.15 -71.59 -17.40
CA ALA A 123 -39.96 -72.90 -18.05
C ALA A 123 -39.29 -72.83 -19.46
N MET A 124 -38.10 -73.44 -19.51
CA MET A 124 -37.44 -74.18 -20.59
C MET A 124 -36.69 -73.47 -21.73
N ASP A 125 -35.36 -73.70 -21.68
CA ASP A 125 -34.45 -74.18 -22.72
C ASP A 125 -34.88 -74.13 -24.20
N VAL A 126 -34.03 -73.59 -25.09
CA VAL A 126 -33.06 -74.40 -25.86
C VAL A 126 -32.27 -73.53 -26.86
N VAL A 127 -31.04 -73.97 -27.10
CA VAL A 127 -30.10 -73.62 -28.18
C VAL A 127 -30.69 -73.91 -29.57
N GLN A 128 -30.48 -73.01 -30.55
CA GLN A 128 -29.73 -73.30 -31.79
C GLN A 128 -29.40 -72.01 -32.55
#